data_AF-A0AAU9CSS9-F1
#
_entry.id   AF-A0AAU9CSS9-F1
#
_cell.length_a   1.000
_cell.length_b   1.000
_cell.length_c   1.000
_cell.angle_alpha   90.00
_cell.angle_beta   90.00
_cell.angle_gamma   90.00
#
_symmetry.space_group_name_H-M   'P 1'
#
loop_
_entity.id
_entity.type
_entity.pdbx_description
1 polymer ?
#
loop_
_entity_poly.entity_id
_entity_poly.type
_entity_poly.pdbx_seq_one_letter_code
_entity_poly.pdbx_strand_id
1 'polypeptide(L)'
;MSVFDLWDYAEDNHALVEKQRKLIGVMEHDDQRFAATGGWGFEGFGEGRPDKRLVSDGGKGCFECHQAAKDRKYVFSELRD
;
A
#
# COMPACT_ATOMS: atom_id res chain seq x y z
N MET A 1 8.63 2.62 6.98
CA MET A 1 8.18 2.50 5.58
C MET A 1 7.66 1.10 5.37
N SER A 2 6.45 0.94 4.81
CA SER A 2 5.88 -0.34 4.39
C SER A 2 5.54 -0.28 2.90
N VAL A 3 5.65 -1.41 2.21
CA VAL A 3 5.44 -1.52 0.77
C VAL A 3 4.55 -2.72 0.47
N PHE A 4 3.49 -2.50 -0.29
CA PHE A 4 2.60 -3.52 -0.84
C PHE A 4 2.88 -3.63 -2.34
N ASP A 5 3.54 -4.71 -2.77
CA ASP A 5 3.89 -4.93 -4.17
C ASP A 5 2.88 -5.89 -4.83
N LEU A 6 2.07 -5.36 -5.74
CA LEU A 6 0.99 -6.11 -6.39
C LEU A 6 1.39 -6.52 -7.80
N TRP A 7 1.40 -7.82 -8.02
CA TRP A 7 1.66 -8.45 -9.31
C TRP A 7 0.35 -9.03 -9.89
N ASP A 8 0.22 -8.97 -11.21
CA ASP A 8 -0.77 -9.77 -11.91
C ASP A 8 -0.37 -11.24 -11.87
N TYR A 9 -1.33 -12.14 -12.09
CA TYR A 9 -1.07 -13.57 -12.12
C TYR A 9 -1.71 -14.22 -13.34
N ALA A 10 -1.14 -15.34 -13.77
CA ALA A 10 -1.79 -16.25 -14.69
C ALA A 10 -1.87 -17.64 -14.07
N GLU A 11 -2.92 -18.38 -14.41
CA GLU A 11 -3.01 -19.80 -14.10
C GLU A 11 -2.17 -20.60 -15.10
N ASP A 12 -1.31 -21.48 -14.59
CA ASP A 12 -0.50 -22.39 -15.37
C ASP A 12 -0.36 -23.71 -14.62
N ASN A 13 -0.87 -24.80 -15.18
CA ASN A 13 -0.79 -26.15 -14.62
C ASN A 13 -1.15 -26.23 -13.12
N HIS A 14 -2.32 -25.71 -12.75
CA HIS A 14 -2.81 -25.66 -11.36
C HIS A 14 -1.98 -24.80 -10.40
N ALA A 15 -1.10 -23.94 -10.92
CA ALA A 15 -0.36 -22.95 -10.15
C ALA A 15 -0.74 -21.52 -10.58
N LEU A 16 -0.58 -20.57 -9.64
CA LEU A 16 -0.61 -19.14 -9.94
C LEU A 16 0.82 -18.67 -10.16
N VAL A 17 1.10 -18.13 -11.34
CA VAL A 17 2.42 -17.64 -11.72
C VAL A 17 2.38 -16.13 -11.84
N GLU A 18 3.29 -15.45 -11.15
CA GLU A 18 3.44 -13.99 -11.22
C GLU A 18 3.73 -13.52 -12.64
N LYS A 19 3.15 -12.38 -13.01
CA LYS A 19 3.29 -11.75 -14.33
C LYS A 19 3.77 -10.30 -14.21
N GLN A 20 3.08 -9.34 -14.82
CA GLN A 20 3.50 -7.95 -14.77
C GLN A 20 3.05 -7.31 -13.46
N ARG A 21 3.89 -6.46 -12.89
CA ARG A 21 3.54 -5.63 -11.74
C ARG A 21 2.39 -4.68 -12.12
N LYS A 22 1.37 -4.63 -11.27
CA LYS A 22 0.20 -3.75 -11.42
C LYS A 22 0.40 -2.43 -10.71
N LEU A 23 0.86 -2.46 -9.46
CA LEU A 23 1.14 -1.26 -8.67
C LEU A 23 2.02 -1.57 -7.47
N ILE A 24 2.60 -0.53 -6.90
CA ILE A 24 3.19 -0.53 -5.56
C ILE A 24 2.39 0.43 -4.69
N GLY A 25 1.84 -0.05 -3.57
CA GLY A 25 1.35 0.78 -2.48
C GLY A 25 2.46 1.08 -1.49
N VAL A 26 2.60 2.33 -1.08
CA VAL A 26 3.63 2.78 -0.13
C VAL A 26 2.97 3.45 1.07
N MET A 27 3.45 3.09 2.25
CA MET A 27 3.10 3.74 3.52
C MET A 27 4.37 4.27 4.21
N GLU A 28 4.49 5.58 4.31
CA GLU A 28 5.60 6.28 4.99
C GLU A 28 5.11 6.82 6.35
N HIS A 29 5.83 6.53 7.43
CA HIS A 29 5.46 7.07 8.76
C HIS A 29 6.22 8.36 9.04
N ASP A 30 5.48 9.44 9.30
CA ASP A 30 5.98 10.73 9.77
C ASP A 30 4.83 11.48 10.47
N ASP A 31 4.93 11.62 11.80
CA ASP A 31 3.88 12.21 12.64
C ASP A 31 3.60 13.68 12.31
N GLN A 32 4.58 14.40 11.77
CA GLN A 32 4.44 15.82 11.44
C GLN A 32 3.86 16.01 10.04
N ARG A 33 4.45 15.34 9.04
CA ARG A 33 4.04 15.48 7.63
C ARG A 33 2.66 14.89 7.37
N PHE A 34 2.29 13.84 8.10
CA PHE A 34 1.07 13.06 7.84
C PHE A 34 0.10 13.04 9.03
N ALA A 35 0.09 14.11 9.82
CA ALA A 35 -0.79 14.23 10.99
C ALA A 35 -2.28 14.02 10.66
N ALA A 36 -2.74 14.44 9.47
CA ALA A 36 -4.12 14.29 9.01
C ALA A 36 -4.56 12.83 8.76
N THR A 37 -3.60 11.92 8.61
CA THR A 37 -3.80 10.50 8.28
C THR A 37 -3.13 9.60 9.32
N GLY A 38 -3.12 10.05 10.58
CA GLY A 38 -2.64 9.27 11.72
C GLY A 38 -1.14 9.01 11.71
N GLY A 39 -0.34 9.90 11.11
CA GLY A 39 1.11 9.78 11.00
C GLY A 39 1.57 8.98 9.79
N TRP A 40 0.67 8.59 8.87
CA TRP A 40 1.01 7.79 7.69
C TRP A 40 0.69 8.49 6.38
N GLY A 41 1.69 8.64 5.53
CA GLY A 41 1.52 9.03 4.14
C GLY A 41 1.20 7.80 3.30
N PHE A 42 0.18 7.89 2.46
CA PHE A 42 -0.25 6.83 1.55
C PHE A 42 -0.04 7.27 0.10
N GLU A 43 0.59 6.41 -0.70
CA GLU A 43 0.73 6.63 -2.13
C GLU A 43 0.65 5.31 -2.89
N GLY A 44 0.15 5.36 -4.13
CA GLY A 44 0.21 4.28 -5.08
C GLY A 44 1.06 4.67 -6.29
N PHE A 45 1.84 3.73 -6.80
CA PHE A 45 2.63 3.90 -8.02
C PHE A 45 2.20 2.85 -9.04
N GLY A 46 1.53 3.27 -10.11
CA GLY A 46 1.08 2.39 -11.19
C GLY A 46 2.25 1.70 -11.87
N GLU A 47 2.15 0.39 -12.10
CA GLU A 47 3.23 -0.47 -12.62
C GLU A 47 4.53 -0.40 -11.79
N GLY A 48 4.47 0.12 -10.56
CA GLY A 48 5.64 0.42 -9.73
C GLY A 48 6.49 1.59 -10.25
N ARG A 49 5.96 2.41 -11.15
CA ARG A 49 6.69 3.52 -11.77
C ARG A 49 6.59 4.80 -10.93
N PRO A 50 7.72 5.47 -10.59
CA PRO A 50 7.70 6.69 -9.78
C PRO A 50 6.93 7.86 -10.40
N ASP A 51 6.80 7.89 -11.73
CA ASP A 51 6.10 8.93 -12.48
C ASP A 51 4.58 8.67 -12.62
N LYS A 52 4.08 7.53 -12.13
CA LYS A 52 2.67 7.15 -12.18
C LYS A 52 2.02 7.15 -10.80
N ARG A 53 2.00 8.30 -10.12
CA ARG A 53 1.30 8.48 -8.83
C ARG A 53 -0.20 8.28 -8.99
N LEU A 54 -0.83 7.63 -8.01
CA LEU A 54 -2.23 7.22 -8.07
C LEU A 54 -3.12 7.94 -7.05
N VAL A 55 -2.57 8.39 -5.92
CA VAL A 55 -3.36 9.02 -4.86
C VAL A 55 -3.60 10.50 -5.19
N SER A 56 -4.86 10.93 -5.15
CA SER A 56 -5.27 12.31 -5.46
C SER A 56 -5.99 13.02 -4.31
N ASP A 57 -6.27 12.33 -3.21
CA ASP A 57 -7.07 12.83 -2.07
C ASP A 57 -6.22 13.03 -0.80
N GLY A 58 -4.90 13.10 -0.96
CA GLY A 58 -3.96 13.17 0.17
C GLY A 58 -3.89 11.89 1.01
N GLY A 59 -4.42 10.77 0.51
CA GLY A 59 -4.40 9.48 1.20
C GLY A 59 -5.59 9.26 2.12
N LYS A 60 -6.63 10.10 2.08
CA LYS A 60 -7.80 10.02 2.97
C LYS A 60 -8.56 8.71 2.81
N GLY A 61 -8.85 8.29 1.58
CA GLY A 61 -9.54 7.04 1.29
C GLY A 61 -8.73 5.81 1.74
N CYS A 62 -7.41 5.85 1.59
CA CYS A 62 -6.52 4.82 2.12
C CYS A 62 -6.59 4.76 3.65
N PHE A 63 -6.47 5.93 4.29
CA PHE A 63 -6.49 6.04 5.75
C PHE A 63 -7.83 5.56 6.33
N GLU A 64 -8.97 5.91 5.73
CA GLU A 64 -10.31 5.49 6.17
C GLU A 64 -10.44 3.96 6.28
N CYS A 65 -9.94 3.21 5.29
CA CYS A 65 -9.90 1.74 5.34
C CYS A 65 -8.93 1.24 6.42
N HIS A 66 -7.76 1.88 6.53
CA HIS A 66 -6.72 1.52 7.50
C HIS A 66 -7.07 1.86 8.96
N GLN A 67 -8.12 2.65 9.22
CA GLN A 67 -8.64 2.88 10.58
C GLN A 67 -9.01 1.57 11.30
N ALA A 68 -9.40 0.53 10.56
CA ALA A 68 -9.70 -0.78 11.14
C ALA A 68 -8.48 -1.44 11.83
N ALA A 69 -7.26 -1.03 11.49
CA ALA A 69 -6.02 -1.48 12.10
C ALA A 69 -5.41 -0.46 13.09
N LYS A 70 -6.21 0.48 13.61
CA LYS A 70 -5.73 1.54 14.52
C LYS A 70 -4.89 1.02 15.68
N ASP A 71 -5.31 -0.08 16.33
CA ASP A 71 -4.60 -0.68 17.47
C ASP A 71 -3.23 -1.26 17.09
N ARG A 72 -2.99 -1.47 15.78
CA ARG A 72 -1.71 -1.88 15.19
C ARG A 72 -1.06 -0.75 14.40
N LYS A 73 -1.29 0.50 14.82
CA LYS A 73 -0.76 1.71 14.17
C LYS A 73 -1.10 1.78 12.68
N TYR A 74 -2.31 1.38 12.33
CA TYR A 74 -2.85 1.40 10.96
C TYR A 74 -2.17 0.41 9.97
N VAL A 75 -1.40 -0.55 10.47
CA VAL A 75 -0.74 -1.59 9.66
C VAL A 75 -1.47 -2.93 9.81
N PHE A 76 -1.83 -3.56 8.68
CA PHE A 76 -2.49 -4.86 8.66
C PHE A 76 -1.53 -6.05 8.73
N SER A 77 -0.34 -5.91 8.13
CA SER A 77 0.66 -6.98 8.13
C SER A 77 1.09 -7.31 9.55
N GLU A 78 1.09 -8.61 9.86
CA GLU A 78 1.63 -9.14 11.09
C GLU A 78 2.95 -9.85 10.77
N LEU A 79 3.87 -9.82 11.73
CA LEU A 79 5.08 -10.62 11.63
C LEU A 79 4.70 -12.10 11.73
N ARG A 80 5.31 -12.90 10.88
CA ARG A 80 5.21 -14.35 10.87
C ARG A 80 6.60 -14.93 10.64
N ASP A 81 6.81 -16.14 11.14
CA ASP A 81 8.02 -16.91 10.88
C ASP A 81 8.10 -17.38 9.41
#